data_AF-A0A533YWW0-F1
#
_entry.id   AF-A0A533YWW0-F1
#
_cell.length_a   1.000
_cell.length_b   1.000
_cell.length_c   1.000
_cell.angle_alpha   90.00
_cell.angle_beta   90.00
_cell.angle_gamma   90.00
#
_symmetry.space_group_name_H-M   'P 1'
#
loop_
_entity.id
_entity.type
_entity.pdbx_description
1 polymer ?
#
loop_
_entity_poly.entity_id
_entity_poly.type
_entity_poly.pdbx_seq_one_letter_code
_entity_poly.pdbx_strand_id
1 'polypeptide(L)'
;MEPEESSSPTKKPLDPLVKTALSISVGLIVITVIGMILTAPDRSIPPYSVMAQAGDIVTVSVPPGTTDTEIEALLVRLRAIRSEGREFQRLKIKPTTPKEPNARYDRLTIYIMANPGLAEDAVLHDYLAGNDPTAKASFERGVRGLYHLTPQTEFAAVGFVPGDARSWTGQTPTRRVLFEERLDGK
;
A
#
# COMPACT_ATOMS: atom_id res chain seq x y z
N MET A 1 48.73 42.37 -50.26
CA MET A 1 47.52 41.53 -50.40
C MET A 1 47.99 40.13 -50.12
N GLU A 2 47.90 39.73 -48.85
CA GLU A 2 48.33 38.42 -48.33
C GLU A 2 47.20 37.95 -47.41
N PRO A 3 46.59 36.79 -47.63
CA PRO A 3 45.66 36.22 -46.67
C PRO A 3 46.42 35.35 -45.66
N GLU A 4 46.29 35.66 -44.38
CA GLU A 4 46.69 34.76 -43.29
C GLU A 4 45.63 33.66 -43.13
N GLU A 5 46.03 32.43 -43.35
CA GLU A 5 45.28 31.23 -43.06
C GLU A 5 45.50 30.86 -41.57
N SER A 6 44.48 31.08 -40.72
CA SER A 6 44.51 30.59 -39.33
C SER A 6 43.71 29.29 -39.21
N SER A 7 44.45 28.18 -39.27
CA SER A 7 43.97 26.81 -39.09
C SER A 7 43.25 26.59 -37.76
N SER A 8 42.15 25.83 -37.79
CA SER A 8 41.41 25.40 -36.59
C SER A 8 41.94 24.05 -36.06
N PRO A 9 42.12 23.85 -34.74
CA PRO A 9 42.66 22.61 -34.21
C PRO A 9 41.60 21.49 -34.22
N THR A 10 41.85 20.44 -35.01
CA THR A 10 41.03 19.23 -35.05
C THR A 10 41.11 18.47 -33.73
N LYS A 11 39.97 18.32 -33.03
CA LYS A 11 39.88 17.56 -31.77
C LYS A 11 40.22 16.09 -32.04
N LYS A 12 41.22 15.57 -31.32
CA LYS A 12 41.68 14.18 -31.38
C LYS A 12 40.51 13.23 -31.02
N PRO A 13 40.14 12.27 -31.88
CA PRO A 13 39.06 11.35 -31.58
C PRO A 13 39.43 10.46 -30.40
N LEU A 14 38.52 10.27 -29.44
CA LEU A 14 38.74 9.39 -28.28
C LEU A 14 38.99 7.96 -28.76
N ASP A 15 39.98 7.30 -28.16
CA ASP A 15 40.34 5.92 -28.47
C ASP A 15 39.14 4.97 -28.32
N PRO A 16 38.94 4.02 -29.25
CA PRO A 16 37.81 3.09 -29.22
C PRO A 16 37.70 2.30 -27.91
N LEU A 17 38.85 2.02 -27.28
CA LEU A 17 38.95 1.34 -25.99
C LEU A 17 38.43 2.21 -24.83
N VAL A 18 38.71 3.51 -24.87
CA VAL A 18 38.21 4.47 -23.86
C VAL A 18 36.70 4.64 -23.99
N LYS A 19 36.20 4.67 -25.22
CA LYS A 19 34.75 4.77 -25.50
C LYS A 19 33.98 3.53 -25.02
N THR A 20 34.55 2.34 -25.19
CA THR A 20 33.95 1.09 -24.68
C THR A 20 34.00 1.00 -23.16
N ALA A 21 35.14 1.32 -22.54
CA ALA A 21 35.27 1.34 -21.08
C ALA A 21 34.30 2.34 -20.42
N LEU A 22 34.15 3.54 -21.00
CA LEU A 22 33.20 4.53 -20.51
C LEU A 22 31.75 4.06 -20.65
N SER A 23 31.39 3.43 -21.78
CA SER A 23 30.05 2.89 -22.00
C SER A 23 29.68 1.80 -21.00
N ILE A 24 30.61 0.89 -20.69
CA ILE A 24 30.40 -0.18 -19.70
C ILE A 24 30.25 0.42 -18.30
N SER A 25 31.07 1.43 -17.97
CA SER A 25 31.03 2.10 -16.66
C SER A 25 29.70 2.80 -16.43
N VAL A 26 29.21 3.54 -17.44
CA VAL A 26 27.89 4.18 -17.38
C VAL A 26 26.78 3.13 -17.29
N GLY A 27 26.88 2.04 -18.06
CA GLY A 27 25.91 0.94 -17.99
C GLY A 27 25.81 0.32 -16.59
N LEU A 28 26.95 0.06 -15.93
CA LEU A 28 27.01 -0.46 -14.57
C LEU A 28 26.41 0.50 -13.54
N ILE A 29 26.69 1.80 -13.67
CA ILE A 29 26.10 2.82 -12.79
C ILE A 29 24.59 2.88 -12.97
N VAL A 30 24.11 2.89 -14.22
CA VAL A 30 22.66 2.92 -14.51
C VAL A 30 21.97 1.67 -13.99
N ILE A 31 22.54 0.48 -14.21
CA ILE A 31 21.99 -0.79 -13.69
C ILE A 31 21.96 -0.79 -12.16
N THR A 32 23.02 -0.29 -11.52
CA THR A 32 23.08 -0.21 -10.04
C THR A 32 22.07 0.80 -9.49
N VAL A 33 21.94 1.98 -10.11
CA VAL A 33 20.96 3.00 -9.71
C VAL A 33 19.54 2.49 -9.90
N ILE A 34 19.24 1.85 -11.03
CA ILE A 34 17.93 1.22 -11.27
C ILE A 34 17.69 0.10 -10.25
N GLY A 35 18.69 -0.74 -9.98
CA GLY A 35 18.61 -1.78 -8.94
C GLY A 35 18.32 -1.19 -7.56
N MET A 36 18.98 -0.09 -7.18
CA MET A 36 18.75 0.60 -5.91
C MET A 36 17.36 1.25 -5.85
N ILE A 37 16.86 1.83 -6.94
CA ILE A 37 15.50 2.39 -7.03
C ILE A 37 14.45 1.27 -6.88
N LEU A 38 14.69 0.11 -7.49
CA LEU A 38 13.78 -1.06 -7.38
C LEU A 38 13.88 -1.78 -6.03
N THR A 39 15.02 -1.69 -5.33
CA THR A 39 15.32 -2.44 -4.09
C THR A 39 15.31 -1.54 -2.85
N ALA A 40 14.86 -0.28 -2.96
CA ALA A 40 14.78 0.61 -1.82
C ALA A 40 13.91 -0.05 -0.73
N PRO A 41 14.45 -0.30 0.49
CA PRO A 41 13.64 -0.81 1.58
C PRO A 41 12.53 0.21 1.82
N ASP A 42 11.30 -0.27 1.79
CA ASP A 42 10.05 0.50 1.84
C ASP A 42 9.92 1.23 3.19
N ARG A 43 10.72 2.29 3.39
CA ARG A 43 10.67 3.21 4.55
C ARG A 43 9.36 4.01 4.60
N SER A 44 8.51 3.83 3.60
CA SER A 44 7.21 4.46 3.44
C SER A 44 6.10 3.76 4.22
N ILE A 45 6.31 2.52 4.70
CA ILE A 45 5.29 1.81 5.48
C ILE A 45 5.41 2.25 6.94
N PRO A 46 4.40 2.94 7.51
CA PRO A 46 4.41 3.31 8.91
C PRO A 46 4.43 2.04 9.78
N PRO A 47 5.03 2.08 10.98
CA PRO A 47 4.89 0.96 11.91
C PRO A 47 3.40 0.74 12.19
N TYR A 48 2.97 -0.52 12.19
CA TYR A 48 1.59 -0.89 12.43
C TYR A 48 1.53 -2.13 13.33
N SER A 49 0.41 -2.30 14.00
CA SER A 49 0.12 -3.48 14.82
C SER A 49 -1.28 -4.00 14.52
N VAL A 50 -1.39 -5.29 14.23
CA VAL A 50 -2.70 -5.97 14.17
C VAL A 50 -3.21 -6.10 15.60
N MET A 51 -4.36 -5.48 15.89
CA MET A 51 -4.89 -5.35 17.24
C MET A 51 -5.95 -6.41 17.52
N ALA A 52 -6.90 -6.58 16.58
CA ALA A 52 -7.95 -7.58 16.70
C ALA A 52 -8.32 -8.18 15.34
N GLN A 53 -8.93 -9.35 15.39
CA GLN A 53 -9.47 -10.01 14.21
C GLN A 53 -10.69 -10.86 14.57
N ALA A 54 -11.81 -10.54 13.93
CA ALA A 54 -13.07 -11.27 14.01
C ALA A 54 -13.45 -11.78 12.62
N GLY A 55 -13.14 -13.06 12.35
CA GLY A 55 -13.38 -13.67 11.05
C GLY A 55 -12.57 -13.03 9.93
N ASP A 56 -13.25 -12.40 8.98
CA ASP A 56 -12.67 -11.68 7.85
C ASP A 56 -12.41 -10.19 8.12
N ILE A 57 -12.71 -9.71 9.33
CA ILE A 57 -12.54 -8.30 9.72
C ILE A 57 -11.36 -8.18 10.67
N VAL A 58 -10.47 -7.24 10.38
CA VAL A 58 -9.21 -7.00 11.10
C VAL A 58 -9.11 -5.53 11.46
N THR A 59 -8.64 -5.23 12.66
CA THR A 59 -8.28 -3.87 13.07
C THR A 59 -6.77 -3.76 13.18
N VAL A 60 -6.24 -2.65 12.66
CA VAL A 60 -4.82 -2.32 12.68
C VAL A 60 -4.65 -0.96 13.32
N SER A 61 -3.76 -0.87 14.31
CA SER A 61 -3.34 0.41 14.88
C SER A 61 -2.06 0.89 14.20
N VAL A 62 -2.06 2.15 13.81
CA VAL A 62 -0.86 2.92 13.46
C VAL A 62 -0.61 3.97 14.54
N PRO A 63 0.60 4.53 14.66
CA PRO A 63 0.87 5.63 15.59
C PRO A 63 -0.08 6.82 15.39
N PRO A 64 -0.43 7.57 16.45
CA PRO A 64 -1.32 8.72 16.37
C PRO A 64 -0.86 9.83 15.39
N GLY A 65 0.44 9.92 15.12
CA GLY A 65 1.04 10.89 14.20
C GLY A 65 1.14 10.44 12.74
N THR A 66 0.68 9.23 12.40
CA THR A 66 0.76 8.71 11.04
C THR A 66 -0.10 9.55 10.07
N THR A 67 0.55 9.99 9.00
CA THR A 67 -0.05 10.84 7.96
C THR A 67 -0.88 10.02 6.98
N ASP A 68 -1.78 10.69 6.25
CA ASP A 68 -2.62 10.04 5.24
C ASP A 68 -1.80 9.43 4.09
N THR A 69 -0.64 10.01 3.77
CA THR A 69 0.31 9.47 2.78
C THR A 69 0.95 8.16 3.26
N GLU A 70 1.27 8.06 4.56
CA GLU A 70 1.79 6.83 5.15
C GLU A 70 0.71 5.74 5.22
N ILE A 71 -0.54 6.10 5.52
CA ILE A 71 -1.68 5.18 5.47
C ILE A 71 -1.90 4.68 4.03
N GLU A 72 -1.78 5.57 3.04
CA GLU A 72 -1.84 5.20 1.63
C GLU A 72 -0.75 4.19 1.26
N ALA A 73 0.50 4.42 1.69
CA ALA A 73 1.59 3.47 1.47
C ALA A 73 1.29 2.09 2.10
N LEU A 74 0.71 2.06 3.31
CA LEU A 74 0.27 0.82 3.94
C LEU A 74 -0.82 0.10 3.12
N LEU A 75 -1.80 0.83 2.58
CA LEU A 75 -2.86 0.27 1.73
C LEU A 75 -2.33 -0.26 0.39
N VAL A 76 -1.40 0.46 -0.23
CA VAL A 76 -0.69 0.01 -1.44
C VAL A 76 0.10 -1.27 -1.15
N ARG A 77 0.73 -1.37 0.03
CA ARG A 77 1.44 -2.58 0.43
C ARG A 77 0.52 -3.78 0.60
N LEU A 78 -0.67 -3.57 1.18
CA LEU A 78 -1.66 -4.64 1.32
C LEU A 78 -2.09 -5.19 -0.05
N ARG A 79 -2.28 -4.31 -1.04
CA ARG A 79 -2.53 -4.71 -2.43
C ARG A 79 -1.37 -5.49 -3.03
N ALA A 80 -0.12 -5.05 -2.83
CA ALA A 80 1.06 -5.78 -3.30
C ALA A 80 1.12 -7.20 -2.73
N ILE A 81 0.87 -7.37 -1.43
CA ILE A 81 0.84 -8.69 -0.76
C ILE A 81 -0.24 -9.59 -1.36
N ARG A 82 -1.40 -9.02 -1.70
CA ARG A 82 -2.46 -9.76 -2.40
C ARG A 82 -2.00 -10.21 -3.79
N SER A 83 -1.35 -9.35 -4.57
CA SER A 83 -0.81 -9.68 -5.89
C SER A 83 0.34 -10.69 -5.85
N GLU A 84 1.14 -10.69 -4.79
CA GLU A 84 2.32 -11.56 -4.60
C GLU A 84 1.95 -12.98 -4.09
N GLY A 85 0.67 -13.29 -3.89
CA GLY A 85 0.23 -14.63 -3.45
C GLY A 85 -0.60 -14.64 -2.16
N ARG A 86 -1.11 -13.48 -1.73
CA ARG A 86 -2.04 -13.34 -0.59
C ARG A 86 -1.45 -13.83 0.74
N GLU A 87 -0.16 -13.61 0.96
CA GLU A 87 0.55 -14.03 2.17
C GLU A 87 0.32 -13.08 3.37
N PHE A 88 -0.93 -12.70 3.63
CA PHE A 88 -1.31 -11.82 4.75
C PHE A 88 -0.92 -12.39 6.13
N GLN A 89 -0.65 -13.70 6.21
CA GLN A 89 -0.05 -14.36 7.38
C GLN A 89 1.28 -13.74 7.83
N ARG A 90 2.07 -13.16 6.90
CA ARG A 90 3.31 -12.44 7.22
C ARG A 90 3.05 -11.16 8.03
N LEU A 91 1.84 -10.62 7.94
CA LEU A 91 1.38 -9.46 8.71
C LEU A 91 0.71 -9.88 10.03
N LYS A 92 0.84 -11.14 10.46
CA LYS A 92 0.17 -11.73 11.62
C LYS A 92 -1.38 -11.76 11.53
N ILE A 93 -1.93 -11.60 10.32
CA ILE A 93 -3.37 -11.75 10.08
C ILE A 93 -3.69 -13.23 9.94
N LYS A 94 -4.58 -13.76 10.79
CA LYS A 94 -5.02 -15.15 10.74
C LYS A 94 -5.82 -15.40 9.44
N PRO A 95 -5.78 -16.62 8.87
CA PRO A 95 -6.57 -16.92 7.67
C PRO A 95 -8.06 -16.63 7.89
N THR A 96 -8.64 -15.81 7.01
CA THR A 96 -10.04 -15.40 7.09
C THR A 96 -11.02 -16.47 6.61
N THR A 97 -10.54 -17.43 5.82
CA THR A 97 -11.30 -18.61 5.35
C THR A 97 -10.64 -19.90 5.86
N PRO A 98 -10.71 -20.21 7.17
CA PRO A 98 -9.94 -21.30 7.76
C PRO A 98 -10.37 -22.69 7.26
N LYS A 99 -11.58 -22.82 6.68
CA LYS A 99 -12.13 -24.10 6.21
C LYS A 99 -11.69 -24.51 4.80
N GLU A 100 -11.15 -23.58 4.00
CA GLU A 100 -10.77 -23.84 2.61
C GLU A 100 -9.34 -23.32 2.36
N PRO A 101 -8.34 -24.21 2.22
CA PRO A 101 -6.95 -23.80 2.07
C PRO A 101 -6.66 -23.01 0.78
N ASN A 102 -7.48 -23.20 -0.26
CA ASN A 102 -7.38 -22.48 -1.54
C ASN A 102 -8.12 -21.13 -1.53
N ALA A 103 -8.99 -20.89 -0.55
CA ALA A 103 -9.80 -19.66 -0.42
C ALA A 103 -9.26 -18.72 0.67
N ARG A 104 -8.02 -18.95 1.13
CA ARG A 104 -7.39 -18.12 2.17
C ARG A 104 -7.35 -16.67 1.72
N TYR A 105 -7.83 -15.77 2.58
CA TYR A 105 -7.85 -14.33 2.34
C TYR A 105 -8.67 -13.89 1.11
N ASP A 106 -9.63 -14.72 0.66
CA ASP A 106 -10.60 -14.32 -0.37
C ASP A 106 -11.49 -13.15 0.06
N ARG A 107 -11.78 -13.09 1.37
CA ARG A 107 -12.50 -12.00 2.01
C ARG A 107 -11.64 -11.45 3.12
N LEU A 108 -11.38 -10.15 3.10
CA LEU A 108 -10.57 -9.47 4.10
C LEU A 108 -10.96 -8.01 4.17
N THR A 109 -11.34 -7.54 5.35
CA THR A 109 -11.60 -6.13 5.64
C THR A 109 -10.63 -5.69 6.72
N ILE A 110 -9.81 -4.69 6.43
CA ILE A 110 -8.84 -4.13 7.38
C ILE A 110 -9.22 -2.67 7.65
N TYR A 111 -9.55 -2.39 8.90
CA TYR A 111 -9.74 -1.03 9.42
C TYR A 111 -8.43 -0.54 10.03
N ILE A 112 -7.92 0.57 9.51
CA ILE A 112 -6.71 1.23 10.01
C ILE A 112 -7.12 2.37 10.94
N MET A 113 -6.59 2.37 12.16
CA MET A 113 -6.91 3.34 13.20
C MET A 113 -5.65 3.96 13.78
N ALA A 114 -5.73 5.26 14.10
CA ALA A 114 -4.67 5.96 14.82
C ALA A 114 -4.82 5.87 16.35
N ASN A 115 -6.02 5.55 16.83
CA ASN A 115 -6.29 5.34 18.25
C ASN A 115 -6.28 3.82 18.56
N PRO A 116 -5.29 3.32 19.32
CA PRO A 116 -5.20 1.89 19.63
C PRO A 116 -6.42 1.39 20.40
N GLY A 117 -7.02 2.22 21.27
CA GLY A 117 -8.19 1.82 22.07
C GLY A 117 -9.44 1.53 21.24
N LEU A 118 -9.57 2.14 20.05
CA LEU A 118 -10.67 1.83 19.13
C LEU A 118 -10.42 0.58 18.28
N ALA A 119 -9.15 0.16 18.17
CA ALA A 119 -8.74 -1.00 17.41
C ALA A 119 -8.77 -2.30 18.25
N GLU A 120 -9.09 -2.23 19.55
CA GLU A 120 -9.11 -3.38 20.45
C GLU A 120 -10.22 -4.39 20.11
N ASP A 121 -10.01 -5.62 20.57
CA ASP A 121 -10.90 -6.75 20.31
C ASP A 121 -12.31 -6.54 20.88
N ALA A 122 -12.41 -5.99 22.10
CA ALA A 122 -13.69 -5.67 22.72
C ALA A 122 -14.50 -4.65 21.89
N VAL A 123 -13.84 -3.59 21.41
CA VAL A 123 -14.50 -2.55 20.62
C VAL A 123 -14.91 -3.08 19.25
N LEU A 124 -14.08 -3.93 18.61
CA LEU A 124 -14.45 -4.60 17.38
C LEU A 124 -15.66 -5.52 17.59
N HIS A 125 -15.70 -6.27 18.70
CA HIS A 125 -16.85 -7.13 19.01
C HIS A 125 -18.13 -6.33 19.20
N ASP A 126 -18.07 -5.23 19.94
CA ASP A 126 -19.22 -4.34 20.18
C ASP A 126 -19.71 -3.69 18.88
N TYR A 127 -18.78 -3.26 18.01
CA TYR A 127 -19.09 -2.74 16.68
C TYR A 127 -19.85 -3.76 15.84
N LEU A 128 -19.37 -5.01 15.80
CA LEU A 128 -19.96 -6.10 15.02
C LEU A 128 -21.29 -6.58 15.60
N ALA A 129 -21.47 -6.51 16.92
CA ALA A 129 -22.73 -6.82 17.57
C ALA A 129 -23.82 -5.80 17.20
N GLY A 130 -23.43 -4.55 16.91
CA GLY A 130 -24.36 -3.50 16.46
C GLY A 130 -25.37 -3.05 17.51
N ASN A 131 -25.16 -3.41 18.78
CA ASN A 131 -26.10 -3.15 19.87
C ASN A 131 -26.13 -1.68 20.32
N ASP A 132 -25.01 -0.95 20.16
CA ASP A 132 -24.90 0.46 20.51
C ASP A 132 -24.57 1.32 19.27
N PRO A 133 -25.53 2.15 18.80
CA PRO A 133 -25.30 3.11 17.71
C PRO A 133 -24.18 4.11 17.99
N THR A 134 -23.93 4.46 19.25
CA THR A 134 -22.91 5.42 19.66
C THR A 134 -21.51 4.81 19.54
N ALA A 135 -21.35 3.58 20.03
CA ALA A 135 -20.13 2.79 19.82
C ALA A 135 -19.87 2.59 18.33
N LYS A 136 -20.90 2.26 17.53
CA LYS A 136 -20.78 2.11 16.07
C LYS A 136 -20.24 3.38 15.41
N ALA A 137 -20.86 4.52 15.68
CA ALA A 137 -20.44 5.80 15.13
C ALA A 137 -19.03 6.21 15.59
N SER A 138 -18.65 5.86 16.83
CA SER A 138 -17.33 6.17 17.38
C SER A 138 -16.23 5.33 16.71
N PHE A 139 -16.50 4.04 16.47
CA PHE A 139 -15.62 3.15 15.72
C PHE A 139 -15.40 3.67 14.30
N GLU A 140 -16.48 3.95 13.56
CA GLU A 140 -16.40 4.45 12.18
C GLU A 140 -15.65 5.79 12.09
N ARG A 141 -15.85 6.70 13.06
CA ARG A 141 -15.08 7.96 13.15
C ARG A 141 -13.60 7.76 13.45
N GLY A 142 -13.24 6.67 14.11
CA GLY A 142 -11.86 6.31 14.38
C GLY A 142 -11.11 5.75 13.17
N VAL A 143 -11.82 5.32 12.13
CA VAL A 143 -11.22 4.75 10.92
C VAL A 143 -10.52 5.85 10.12
N ARG A 144 -9.22 5.66 9.91
CA ARG A 144 -8.37 6.53 9.09
C ARG A 144 -8.06 5.94 7.72
N GLY A 145 -8.22 4.62 7.56
CA GLY A 145 -8.06 3.93 6.30
C GLY A 145 -8.84 2.63 6.28
N LEU A 146 -9.29 2.22 5.10
CA LEU A 146 -10.02 0.98 4.88
C LEU A 146 -9.41 0.25 3.70
N TYR A 147 -9.10 -1.03 3.90
CA TYR A 147 -8.85 -2.00 2.84
C TYR A 147 -9.97 -3.05 2.85
N HIS A 148 -10.60 -3.28 1.72
CA HIS A 148 -11.66 -4.27 1.57
C HIS A 148 -11.40 -5.13 0.34
N LEU A 149 -11.34 -6.43 0.57
CA LEU A 149 -11.08 -7.45 -0.43
C LEU A 149 -12.20 -8.48 -0.37
N THR A 150 -12.73 -8.80 -1.53
CA THR A 150 -13.66 -9.89 -1.79
C THR A 150 -13.22 -10.61 -3.07
N PRO A 151 -13.80 -11.79 -3.41
CA PRO A 151 -13.48 -12.46 -4.66
C PRO A 151 -13.77 -11.62 -5.92
N GLN A 152 -14.67 -10.64 -5.82
CA GLN A 152 -15.18 -9.86 -6.95
C GLN A 152 -14.73 -8.40 -6.94
N THR A 153 -14.20 -7.91 -5.83
CA THR A 153 -13.91 -6.50 -5.66
C THR A 153 -12.76 -6.31 -4.69
N GLU A 154 -11.82 -5.46 -5.08
CA GLU A 154 -10.81 -4.90 -4.20
C GLU A 154 -10.99 -3.40 -4.11
N PHE A 155 -10.88 -2.87 -2.91
CA PHE A 155 -11.16 -1.48 -2.63
C PHE A 155 -10.28 -0.98 -1.49
N ALA A 156 -9.73 0.22 -1.66
CA ALA A 156 -9.03 0.89 -0.59
C ALA A 156 -9.28 2.40 -0.58
N ALA A 157 -9.29 2.97 0.61
CA ALA A 157 -9.38 4.41 0.78
C ALA A 157 -8.73 4.90 2.06
N VAL A 158 -8.42 6.19 2.05
CA VAL A 158 -7.88 6.95 3.18
C VAL A 158 -8.90 8.02 3.60
N GLY A 159 -8.89 8.37 4.89
CA GLY A 159 -9.78 9.35 5.49
C GLY A 159 -10.94 8.71 6.25
N PHE A 160 -11.87 9.54 6.71
CA PHE A 160 -13.05 9.07 7.42
C PHE A 160 -13.89 8.18 6.49
N VAL A 161 -14.18 6.96 6.95
CA VAL A 161 -15.03 6.01 6.26
C VAL A 161 -16.30 5.82 7.07
N PRO A 162 -17.41 6.50 6.73
CA PRO A 162 -18.69 6.17 7.32
C PRO A 162 -19.22 4.84 6.77
N GLY A 163 -19.72 4.00 7.66
CA GLY A 163 -20.43 2.77 7.34
C GLY A 163 -19.58 1.50 7.17
N ASP A 164 -20.29 0.37 7.15
CA ASP A 164 -19.75 -0.93 6.83
C ASP A 164 -19.18 -0.93 5.40
N ALA A 165 -17.96 -1.46 5.22
CA ALA A 165 -17.34 -1.62 3.90
C ALA A 165 -18.24 -2.39 2.92
N ARG A 166 -19.13 -3.24 3.46
CA ARG A 166 -20.10 -4.08 2.74
C ARG A 166 -21.35 -3.34 2.26
N SER A 167 -21.68 -2.17 2.82
CA SER A 167 -22.91 -1.42 2.49
C SER A 167 -22.65 -0.17 1.63
N TRP A 168 -21.50 -0.09 0.97
CA TRP A 168 -21.04 1.13 0.31
C TRP A 168 -21.66 1.36 -1.08
N THR A 169 -22.06 2.60 -1.37
CA THR A 169 -22.75 3.03 -2.61
C THR A 169 -22.14 4.26 -3.30
N GLY A 170 -20.87 4.61 -3.03
CA GLY A 170 -20.10 5.38 -4.02
C GLY A 170 -19.65 6.81 -3.69
N GLN A 171 -20.00 7.48 -2.58
CA GLN A 171 -19.48 8.85 -2.36
C GLN A 171 -19.62 9.38 -0.92
N THR A 172 -18.49 9.83 -0.35
CA THR A 172 -18.48 10.68 0.86
C THR A 172 -17.31 11.68 0.76
N PRO A 173 -17.52 12.98 1.03
CA PRO A 173 -16.55 14.04 0.69
C PRO A 173 -15.22 14.04 1.46
N THR A 174 -15.10 13.34 2.58
CA THR A 174 -13.87 13.28 3.40
C THR A 174 -13.03 12.02 3.15
N ARG A 175 -13.39 11.23 2.13
CA ARG A 175 -12.76 9.96 1.80
C ARG A 175 -12.05 10.07 0.45
N ARG A 176 -10.75 9.77 0.42
CA ARG A 176 -9.97 9.65 -0.82
C ARG A 176 -9.83 8.17 -1.17
N VAL A 177 -10.59 7.73 -2.18
CA VAL A 177 -10.46 6.38 -2.75
C VAL A 177 -9.12 6.27 -3.46
N LEU A 178 -8.34 5.24 -3.13
CA LEU A 178 -7.04 4.98 -3.76
C LEU A 178 -7.18 4.07 -4.97
N PHE A 179 -7.98 3.00 -4.81
CA PHE A 179 -8.31 2.08 -5.89
C PHE A 179 -9.63 1.39 -5.59
N GLU A 180 -10.36 1.13 -6.66
CA GLU A 180 -11.53 0.25 -6.70
C GLU A 180 -11.41 -0.57 -7.97
N GLU A 181 -11.25 -1.87 -7.82
CA GLU A 181 -11.08 -2.80 -8.93
C GLU A 181 -12.10 -3.92 -8.81
N ARG A 182 -12.90 -4.09 -9.87
CA ARG A 182 -13.74 -5.28 -10.00
C ARG A 182 -12.85 -6.41 -10.49
N LEU A 183 -12.79 -7.46 -9.69
CA LEU A 183 -12.05 -8.67 -10.01
C LEU A 183 -12.98 -9.57 -10.81
N ASP A 184 -12.65 -9.79 -12.07
CA ASP A 184 -13.34 -10.81 -12.87
C ASP A 184 -13.08 -12.17 -12.23
N GLY A 185 -14.12 -12.71 -11.59
CA GLY A 185 -14.09 -14.04 -11.00
C GLY A 185 -13.92 -15.06 -12.12
N LYS A 186 -12.70 -15.59 -12.24
CA LYS A 186 -12.38 -16.70 -13.12
C LYS A 186 -12.35 -18.01 -12.34
#